data_AF-K0KB48-F1
#
_entry.id   AF-K0KB48-F1
#
_cell.length_a   1.000
_cell.length_b   1.000
_cell.length_c   1.000
_cell.angle_alpha   90.00
_cell.angle_beta   90.00
_cell.angle_gamma   90.00
#
_symmetry.space_group_name_H-M   'P 1'
#
loop_
_entity.id
_entity.type
_entity.pdbx_description
1 polymer ?
#
loop_
_entity_poly.entity_id
_entity_poly.type
_entity_poly.pdbx_seq_one_letter_code
_entity_poly.pdbx_strand_id
1 'polypeptide(L)'
;MGEILPQVGRPAHDLGQLTFGPVSHPPGSALPARPAGASCRATAAAPRPAVMASQAPAPAARPRPPNSGHRTPAMRAPTDGGAGGARAEEGRRRGCERIGAGPGVWVGGGRGVGRVGVASRLRAVSKLADYRPVAAGKVRHLYEVDAELLLLVASDRISAFDHVLGSEIPDKGRVLTAMSVFWFEKFADLVPHHVVAWDDPRIPAEVRGRALLVRKLDMVQVECVARGYLTGSGIVEYRATGSVCGVPLPAGLVEASELASPIFTPATKAALGEHDENVSFEHVAGEVGAELAGRLRDATLAVYSAAREFARSRGVILADTKFEFGLDASGTLVLGDEVLTPDSSRYWPVDGYEPGRVQPSFDKQFVRDWLTSAESGWDRASDTPPPPLPDDVVAATRARYVEAYERISGLSFADWIGA
;
A
#
# COMPACT_ATOMS: atom_id res chain seq x y z
N MET A 1 76.79 -4.79 8.13
CA MET A 1 76.12 -5.59 7.07
C MET A 1 74.63 -5.51 7.36
N GLY A 2 73.74 -4.92 6.59
CA GLY A 2 73.79 -4.07 5.41
C GLY A 2 72.40 -3.43 5.38
N GLU A 3 72.35 -2.12 5.16
CA GLU A 3 71.14 -1.33 4.91
C GLU A 3 70.45 -1.78 3.62
N ILE A 4 69.15 -1.49 3.46
CA ILE A 4 68.55 -0.74 2.34
C ILE A 4 67.04 -0.61 2.60
N LEU A 5 66.64 0.61 2.97
CA LEU A 5 65.33 1.20 2.70
C LEU A 5 65.38 1.83 1.30
N PRO A 6 64.30 1.80 0.50
CA PRO A 6 64.13 2.78 -0.56
C PRO A 6 63.41 4.03 -0.02
N GLN A 7 64.11 5.17 -0.12
CA GLN A 7 63.58 6.52 0.07
C GLN A 7 62.85 7.02 -1.18
N VAL A 8 61.77 7.73 -0.89
CA VAL A 8 61.02 8.76 -1.61
C VAL A 8 61.76 9.43 -2.78
N GLY A 9 61.09 9.47 -3.94
CA GLY A 9 61.39 10.33 -5.08
C GLY A 9 60.12 11.03 -5.59
N ARG A 10 60.12 12.35 -5.53
CA ARG A 10 59.07 13.30 -5.95
C ARG A 10 58.85 13.30 -7.47
N PRO A 11 57.68 13.71 -7.97
CA PRO A 11 57.58 14.50 -9.19
C PRO A 11 57.66 16.00 -8.87
N ALA A 12 58.52 16.70 -9.61
CA ALA A 12 58.48 18.15 -9.76
C ALA A 12 57.92 18.43 -11.16
N HIS A 13 56.80 19.15 -11.25
CA HIS A 13 56.53 20.02 -12.38
C HIS A 13 55.78 21.26 -11.90
N ASP A 14 56.13 22.32 -12.59
CA ASP A 14 56.20 23.71 -12.17
C ASP A 14 54.86 24.43 -12.32
N LEU A 15 54.71 25.46 -11.50
CA LEU A 15 53.59 26.37 -11.38
C LEU A 15 53.62 27.39 -12.54
N GLY A 16 52.61 27.34 -13.39
CA GLY A 16 52.23 28.45 -14.28
C GLY A 16 51.13 29.29 -13.64
N GLN A 17 51.51 30.47 -13.16
CA GLN A 17 50.62 31.49 -12.59
C GLN A 17 49.63 32.01 -13.63
N LEU A 18 48.33 32.06 -13.28
CA LEU A 18 47.37 33.01 -13.86
C LEU A 18 46.50 33.57 -12.74
N THR A 19 46.92 34.74 -12.25
CA THR A 19 46.09 35.67 -11.50
C THR A 19 45.44 36.64 -12.48
N PHE A 20 44.11 36.70 -12.52
CA PHE A 20 43.38 37.89 -12.99
C PHE A 20 42.25 38.18 -12.00
N GLY A 21 42.26 39.42 -11.52
CA GLY A 21 41.37 39.97 -10.51
C GLY A 21 39.96 40.32 -11.04
N PRO A 22 39.20 41.12 -10.26
CA PRO A 22 37.75 41.17 -10.31
C PRO A 22 37.21 41.93 -11.52
N VAL A 23 36.09 41.46 -12.07
CA VAL A 23 35.37 42.15 -13.14
C VAL A 23 34.41 43.17 -12.51
N SER A 24 34.81 44.44 -12.60
CA SER A 24 34.03 45.62 -12.26
C SER A 24 33.02 45.97 -13.37
N HIS A 25 31.83 46.40 -12.98
CA HIS A 25 30.79 46.93 -13.87
C HIS A 25 31.17 48.29 -14.50
N PRO A 26 30.75 48.58 -15.74
CA PRO A 26 30.82 49.93 -16.31
C PRO A 26 29.59 50.80 -15.94
N PRO A 27 29.71 52.14 -15.97
CA PRO A 27 28.74 53.08 -15.42
C PRO A 27 27.71 53.63 -16.44
N GLY A 28 26.55 54.01 -15.90
CA GLY A 28 25.67 55.14 -16.22
C GLY A 28 25.46 55.63 -17.65
N SER A 29 24.19 55.67 -18.08
CA SER A 29 23.66 56.73 -18.93
C SER A 29 22.24 57.12 -18.50
N ALA A 30 21.94 58.41 -18.67
CA ALA A 30 20.95 59.18 -17.94
C ALA A 30 19.51 59.13 -18.52
N LEU A 31 18.56 59.48 -17.64
CA LEU A 31 17.15 59.82 -17.89
C LEU A 31 16.95 60.88 -18.99
N PRO A 32 15.70 60.98 -19.51
CA PRO A 32 15.07 62.29 -19.51
C PRO A 32 13.70 62.34 -18.82
N ALA A 33 13.32 63.58 -18.53
CA ALA A 33 12.33 64.07 -17.59
C ALA A 33 10.85 63.77 -17.90
N ARG A 34 10.06 63.80 -16.81
CA ARG A 34 8.61 64.03 -16.79
C ARG A 34 8.23 65.39 -17.41
N PRO A 35 6.94 65.57 -17.70
CA PRO A 35 6.24 66.79 -17.31
C PRO A 35 5.20 66.54 -16.21
N ALA A 36 5.11 67.53 -15.32
CA ALA A 36 4.00 67.83 -14.41
C ALA A 36 2.72 68.14 -15.23
N GLY A 37 1.50 68.13 -14.71
CA GLY A 37 0.99 68.12 -13.35
C GLY A 37 -0.55 68.24 -13.36
N ALA A 38 -1.09 68.75 -12.25
CA ALA A 38 -2.50 68.97 -11.88
C ALA A 38 -3.22 67.73 -11.32
N SER A 39 -3.33 67.56 -10.00
CA SER A 39 -4.14 68.31 -9.01
C SER A 39 -5.65 68.15 -9.22
N CYS A 40 -6.30 67.40 -8.31
CA CYS A 40 -7.28 67.96 -7.36
C CYS A 40 -7.80 66.87 -6.40
N ARG A 41 -7.61 67.09 -5.09
CA ARG A 41 -8.53 66.65 -4.00
C ARG A 41 -9.81 67.51 -4.14
N ALA A 42 -11.00 67.23 -3.61
CA ALA A 42 -11.44 66.44 -2.47
C ALA A 42 -12.98 66.25 -2.51
N THR A 43 -13.49 65.40 -1.61
CA THR A 43 -14.80 65.40 -0.92
C THR A 43 -16.09 65.12 -1.68
N ALA A 44 -16.77 64.02 -1.33
CA ALA A 44 -18.08 64.06 -0.64
C ALA A 44 -18.49 62.66 -0.14
N ALA A 45 -19.37 62.65 0.86
CA ALA A 45 -19.69 61.58 1.80
C ALA A 45 -20.60 60.45 1.29
N ALA A 46 -20.72 59.43 2.13
CA ALA A 46 -21.51 58.19 2.01
C ALA A 46 -23.04 58.40 1.83
N PRO A 47 -23.82 57.34 1.51
CA PRO A 47 -24.31 56.47 2.59
C PRO A 47 -24.32 54.95 2.29
N ARG A 48 -24.32 54.16 3.37
CA ARG A 48 -24.62 52.71 3.40
C ARG A 48 -26.09 52.47 3.01
N PRO A 49 -26.43 51.26 2.56
CA PRO A 49 -27.68 50.68 3.05
C PRO A 49 -27.56 49.23 3.56
N ALA A 50 -28.27 49.05 4.68
CA ALA A 50 -29.12 47.93 5.08
C ALA A 50 -28.55 46.50 5.13
N VAL A 51 -28.35 46.07 6.38
CA VAL A 51 -28.47 44.70 6.86
C VAL A 51 -29.91 44.22 6.63
N MET A 52 -30.09 43.10 5.93
CA MET A 52 -31.30 42.28 6.02
C MET A 52 -30.92 40.90 6.53
N ALA A 53 -31.47 40.57 7.70
CA ALA A 53 -31.47 39.24 8.27
C ALA A 53 -32.44 38.36 7.47
N SER A 54 -31.96 37.27 6.87
CA SER A 54 -32.83 36.19 6.40
C SER A 54 -32.84 35.05 7.41
N GLN A 55 -34.03 34.79 7.91
CA GLN A 55 -34.38 33.78 8.90
C GLN A 55 -34.08 32.37 8.37
N ALA A 56 -33.60 31.51 9.26
CA ALA A 56 -33.44 30.08 9.04
C ALA A 56 -34.82 29.41 8.86
N PRO A 57 -34.99 28.45 7.92
CA PRO A 57 -36.18 27.62 7.88
C PRO A 57 -36.14 26.54 8.97
N ALA A 58 -37.25 26.42 9.70
CA ALA A 58 -37.51 25.38 10.69
C ALA A 58 -37.58 23.97 10.02
N PRO A 59 -37.25 22.88 10.75
CA PRO A 59 -37.16 21.54 10.18
C PRO A 59 -38.53 20.97 9.79
N ALA A 60 -38.59 20.37 8.60
CA ALA A 60 -39.75 19.64 8.11
C ALA A 60 -40.02 18.38 8.96
N ALA A 61 -41.30 18.19 9.29
CA ALA A 61 -41.80 17.06 10.05
C ALA A 61 -41.62 15.73 9.31
N ARG A 62 -41.21 14.69 10.06
CA ARG A 62 -41.03 13.31 9.58
C ARG A 62 -42.38 12.70 9.15
N PRO A 63 -42.44 11.95 8.02
CA PRO A 63 -43.62 11.16 7.70
C PRO A 63 -43.72 9.92 8.60
N ARG A 64 -44.94 9.64 9.08
CA ARG A 64 -45.30 8.45 9.87
C ARG A 64 -45.21 7.17 9.01
N PRO A 65 -44.81 6.02 9.56
CA PRO A 65 -44.79 4.76 8.83
C PRO A 65 -46.20 4.20 8.64
N PRO A 66 -46.47 3.47 7.54
CA PRO A 66 -47.74 2.79 7.34
C PRO A 66 -47.85 1.53 8.20
N ASN A 67 -49.08 1.33 8.65
CA ASN A 67 -49.60 0.27 9.52
C ASN A 67 -49.42 -1.13 8.87
N SER A 68 -48.61 -2.02 9.47
CA SER A 68 -48.52 -3.43 9.06
C SER A 68 -49.49 -4.28 9.89
N GLY A 69 -50.66 -4.53 9.30
CA GLY A 69 -51.64 -5.47 9.83
C GLY A 69 -51.14 -6.91 9.70
N HIS A 70 -51.02 -7.58 10.84
CA HIS A 70 -50.85 -9.02 10.95
C HIS A 70 -51.99 -9.77 10.26
N ARG A 71 -51.66 -10.67 9.32
CA ARG A 71 -52.41 -11.90 9.05
C ARG A 71 -51.45 -13.03 8.68
N THR A 72 -51.34 -14.01 9.56
CA THR A 72 -50.84 -15.37 9.28
C THR A 72 -51.83 -16.10 8.37
N PRO A 73 -51.36 -17.13 7.63
CA PRO A 73 -51.93 -18.44 7.88
C PRO A 73 -50.93 -19.60 7.87
N ALA A 74 -51.44 -20.67 8.48
CA ALA A 74 -50.85 -21.94 8.90
C ALA A 74 -50.13 -22.79 7.83
N MET A 75 -49.23 -23.62 8.36
CA MET A 75 -48.73 -24.87 7.77
C MET A 75 -49.85 -25.78 7.27
N ARG A 76 -49.57 -26.49 6.16
CA ARG A 76 -49.98 -27.89 5.93
C ARG A 76 -49.14 -28.51 4.80
N ALA A 77 -48.52 -29.64 5.10
CA ALA A 77 -48.17 -30.74 4.19
C ALA A 77 -48.78 -32.03 4.82
N PRO A 78 -48.79 -33.21 4.19
CA PRO A 78 -48.38 -33.61 2.83
C PRO A 78 -49.48 -34.44 2.09
N THR A 79 -49.28 -34.75 0.81
CA THR A 79 -49.79 -35.99 0.20
C THR A 79 -48.89 -36.48 -0.93
N ASP A 80 -48.62 -37.79 -0.89
CA ASP A 80 -47.89 -38.62 -1.83
C ASP A 80 -48.55 -38.74 -3.22
N GLY A 81 -47.72 -39.13 -4.21
CA GLY A 81 -48.12 -40.14 -5.19
C GLY A 81 -47.88 -39.83 -6.68
N GLY A 82 -46.96 -40.58 -7.29
CA GLY A 82 -47.24 -41.23 -8.59
C GLY A 82 -46.54 -40.73 -9.87
N ALA A 83 -45.39 -41.34 -10.15
CA ALA A 83 -44.99 -42.04 -11.40
C ALA A 83 -45.31 -41.51 -12.82
N GLY A 84 -44.27 -41.59 -13.68
CA GLY A 84 -44.34 -41.71 -15.14
C GLY A 84 -43.90 -40.44 -15.87
N GLY A 85 -43.04 -40.42 -16.89
CA GLY A 85 -42.38 -41.46 -17.68
C GLY A 85 -41.46 -40.78 -18.70
N ALA A 86 -40.53 -41.55 -19.24
CA ALA A 86 -39.45 -41.14 -20.12
C ALA A 86 -39.88 -40.43 -21.42
N ARG A 87 -38.99 -39.60 -21.98
CA ARG A 87 -38.60 -39.67 -23.39
C ARG A 87 -37.22 -39.05 -23.62
N ALA A 88 -36.44 -39.78 -24.39
CA ALA A 88 -35.12 -39.45 -24.90
C ALA A 88 -35.22 -38.50 -26.10
N GLU A 89 -34.19 -37.69 -26.30
CA GLU A 89 -33.87 -37.18 -27.63
C GLU A 89 -32.35 -37.09 -27.80
N GLU A 90 -31.95 -37.41 -29.03
CA GLU A 90 -30.64 -37.86 -29.49
C GLU A 90 -29.93 -36.71 -30.22
N GLY A 91 -28.61 -36.55 -30.04
CA GLY A 91 -27.87 -35.43 -30.64
C GLY A 91 -26.34 -35.55 -30.65
N ARG A 92 -25.83 -36.43 -31.53
CA ARG A 92 -24.51 -36.44 -32.24
C ARG A 92 -23.26 -35.76 -31.65
N ARG A 93 -22.29 -36.63 -31.32
CA ARG A 93 -20.87 -36.74 -31.76
C ARG A 93 -20.20 -35.53 -32.44
N ARG A 94 -19.08 -35.05 -31.85
CA ARG A 94 -17.65 -35.00 -32.33
C ARG A 94 -16.79 -34.82 -31.06
N GLY A 95 -15.67 -35.49 -30.75
CA GLY A 95 -14.61 -36.07 -31.57
C GLY A 95 -13.38 -35.16 -31.54
N CYS A 96 -12.51 -35.27 -30.52
CA CYS A 96 -11.11 -34.82 -30.58
C CYS A 96 -10.25 -35.60 -29.57
N GLU A 97 -9.02 -35.91 -29.99
CA GLU A 97 -8.24 -37.09 -29.65
C GLU A 97 -7.36 -36.97 -28.40
N ARG A 98 -7.09 -38.14 -27.80
CA ARG A 98 -6.03 -38.38 -26.81
C ARG A 98 -4.68 -38.49 -27.53
N ILE A 99 -3.66 -37.80 -27.02
CA ILE A 99 -2.27 -38.03 -27.40
C ILE A 99 -1.68 -39.06 -26.42
N GLY A 100 -1.13 -40.13 -26.99
CA GLY A 100 -0.68 -41.32 -26.29
C GLY A 100 0.71 -41.20 -25.65
N ALA A 101 0.88 -41.99 -24.60
CA ALA A 101 2.17 -42.40 -24.06
C ALA A 101 2.71 -43.61 -24.85
N GLY A 102 4.03 -43.64 -25.05
CA GLY A 102 4.76 -44.81 -25.55
C GLY A 102 6.22 -44.79 -25.05
N PRO A 103 6.84 -45.95 -24.77
CA PRO A 103 7.92 -46.06 -23.79
C PRO A 103 9.32 -46.20 -24.41
N GLY A 104 10.35 -45.74 -23.69
CA GLY A 104 11.75 -45.94 -24.02
C GLY A 104 12.52 -46.51 -22.83
N VAL A 105 12.73 -47.83 -22.84
CA VAL A 105 13.55 -48.58 -21.89
C VAL A 105 15.01 -48.53 -22.35
N TRP A 106 15.91 -48.10 -21.46
CA TRP A 106 17.34 -48.36 -21.55
C TRP A 106 17.75 -49.23 -20.36
N VAL A 107 18.28 -50.42 -20.65
CA VAL A 107 18.85 -51.35 -19.66
C VAL A 107 20.36 -51.19 -19.68
N GLY A 108 20.92 -50.76 -18.54
CA GLY A 108 22.36 -50.79 -18.27
C GLY A 108 22.56 -51.28 -16.83
N GLY A 109 23.08 -52.49 -16.68
CA GLY A 109 23.35 -53.11 -15.38
C GLY A 109 24.58 -52.52 -14.69
N GLY A 110 24.52 -52.45 -13.36
CA GLY A 110 25.64 -52.05 -12.51
C GLY A 110 25.39 -52.45 -11.06
N ARG A 111 26.33 -53.24 -10.53
CA ARG A 111 26.29 -53.99 -9.26
C ARG A 111 26.14 -53.09 -8.03
N GLY A 112 25.45 -53.61 -7.02
CA GLY A 112 25.15 -52.92 -5.77
C GLY A 112 26.34 -52.68 -4.85
N VAL A 113 26.20 -51.66 -3.99
CA VAL A 113 26.92 -51.51 -2.72
C VAL A 113 26.02 -50.71 -1.76
N GLY A 114 25.90 -51.20 -0.52
CA GLY A 114 25.63 -50.38 0.66
C GLY A 114 24.24 -49.75 0.79
N ARG A 115 23.31 -50.48 1.40
CA ARG A 115 22.11 -49.90 2.00
C ARG A 115 22.52 -49.10 3.24
N VAL A 116 22.97 -47.85 3.06
CA VAL A 116 23.05 -46.89 4.16
C VAL A 116 21.63 -46.43 4.39
N GLY A 117 21.02 -46.95 5.46
CA GLY A 117 19.73 -46.46 5.94
C GLY A 117 19.89 -45.00 6.35
N VAL A 118 19.61 -44.09 5.43
CA VAL A 118 19.23 -42.74 5.80
C VAL A 118 17.84 -42.88 6.38
N ALA A 119 17.76 -43.07 7.69
CA ALA A 119 16.53 -42.77 8.41
C ALA A 119 16.18 -41.33 8.03
N SER A 120 15.19 -41.16 7.16
CA SER A 120 14.59 -39.85 6.94
C SER A 120 14.05 -39.46 8.30
N ARG A 121 14.79 -38.62 9.02
CA ARG A 121 14.22 -37.87 10.12
C ARG A 121 13.06 -37.14 9.48
N LEU A 122 11.83 -37.59 9.76
CA LEU A 122 10.66 -36.74 9.65
C LEU A 122 11.10 -35.41 10.28
N ARG A 123 11.34 -34.38 9.45
CA ARG A 123 11.59 -33.04 9.98
C ARG A 123 10.37 -32.78 10.86
N ALA A 124 10.60 -32.57 12.15
CA ALA A 124 9.55 -32.10 13.03
C ALA A 124 8.92 -30.89 12.34
N VAL A 125 7.59 -30.86 12.25
CA VAL A 125 6.87 -29.70 11.72
C VAL A 125 7.30 -28.52 12.59
N SER A 126 8.03 -27.57 12.00
CA SER A 126 8.54 -26.41 12.74
C SER A 126 7.36 -25.63 13.32
N LYS A 127 7.48 -25.23 14.58
CA LYS A 127 6.62 -24.23 15.22
C LYS A 127 7.23 -22.85 15.01
N LEU A 128 6.43 -21.80 15.06
CA LEU A 128 6.91 -20.41 14.97
C LEU A 128 7.90 -20.10 16.08
N ALA A 129 7.67 -20.65 17.28
CA ALA A 129 8.56 -20.50 18.43
C ALA A 129 9.96 -21.11 18.21
N ASP A 130 10.14 -21.97 17.20
CA ASP A 130 11.46 -22.52 16.85
C ASP A 130 12.31 -21.52 16.05
N TYR A 131 11.69 -20.46 15.49
CA TYR A 131 12.39 -19.41 14.75
C TYR A 131 12.73 -18.23 15.65
N ARG A 132 13.92 -17.67 15.46
CA ARG A 132 14.38 -16.49 16.21
C ARG A 132 13.63 -15.24 15.75
N PRO A 133 12.97 -14.47 16.65
CA PRO A 133 12.40 -13.18 16.29
C PRO A 133 13.49 -12.18 15.90
N VAL A 134 13.27 -11.44 14.81
CA VAL A 134 14.17 -10.39 14.31
C VAL A 134 13.60 -9.01 14.60
N ALA A 135 12.32 -8.80 14.27
CA ALA A 135 11.63 -7.53 14.47
C ALA A 135 10.14 -7.76 14.67
N ALA A 136 9.49 -6.84 15.39
CA ALA A 136 8.04 -6.80 15.56
C ALA A 136 7.56 -5.37 15.26
N GLY A 137 6.82 -5.21 14.16
CA GLY A 137 6.10 -3.98 13.84
C GLY A 137 4.68 -3.99 14.40
N LYS A 138 3.93 -2.91 14.13
CA LYS A 138 2.54 -2.74 14.60
C LYS A 138 1.66 -3.97 14.28
N VAL A 139 1.74 -4.46 13.04
CA VAL A 139 0.87 -5.55 12.54
C VAL A 139 1.61 -6.74 11.92
N ARG A 140 2.95 -6.72 11.89
CA ARG A 140 3.78 -7.76 11.25
C ARG A 140 4.98 -8.13 12.10
N HIS A 141 5.35 -9.40 12.08
CA HIS A 141 6.53 -9.93 12.77
C HIS A 141 7.48 -10.57 11.76
N LEU A 142 8.78 -10.43 12.00
CA LEU A 142 9.85 -11.05 11.22
C LEU A 142 10.58 -12.08 12.07
N TYR A 143 10.78 -13.27 11.53
CA TYR A 143 11.54 -14.33 12.15
C TYR A 143 12.65 -14.80 11.21
N GLU A 144 13.82 -15.12 11.77
CA GLU A 144 14.97 -15.63 11.03
C GLU A 144 14.76 -17.12 10.72
N VAL A 145 14.80 -17.48 9.44
CA VAL A 145 14.75 -18.89 9.00
C VAL A 145 16.17 -19.43 8.83
N ASP A 146 17.02 -18.65 8.15
CA ASP A 146 18.46 -18.88 7.99
C ASP A 146 19.16 -17.56 7.64
N ALA A 147 20.42 -17.62 7.18
CA ALA A 147 21.22 -16.45 6.86
C ALA A 147 20.64 -15.58 5.72
N GLU A 148 19.85 -16.18 4.82
CA GLU A 148 19.32 -15.54 3.61
C GLU A 148 17.81 -15.35 3.65
N LEU A 149 17.09 -16.10 4.49
CA LEU A 149 15.63 -16.14 4.50
C LEU A 149 15.01 -15.72 5.82
N LEU A 150 13.91 -14.99 5.70
CA LEU A 150 13.05 -14.59 6.81
C LEU A 150 11.64 -15.16 6.62
N LEU A 151 10.93 -15.33 7.72
CA LEU A 151 9.49 -15.51 7.74
C LEU A 151 8.84 -14.18 8.10
N LEU A 152 8.08 -13.61 7.16
CA LEU A 152 7.27 -12.41 7.36
C LEU A 152 5.85 -12.84 7.70
N VAL A 153 5.41 -12.61 8.94
CA VAL A 153 4.11 -13.03 9.46
C VAL A 153 3.21 -11.82 9.65
N ALA A 154 2.06 -11.80 8.97
CA ALA A 154 1.01 -10.82 9.17
C ALA A 154 0.09 -11.24 10.33
N SER A 155 -0.13 -10.33 11.27
CA SER A 155 -1.09 -10.52 12.37
C SER A 155 -2.49 -10.04 11.99
N ASP A 156 -3.48 -10.44 12.78
CA ASP A 156 -4.86 -9.97 12.68
C ASP A 156 -5.07 -8.65 13.43
N ARG A 157 -4.00 -8.09 14.03
CA ARG A 157 -4.04 -6.77 14.66
C ARG A 157 -4.35 -5.69 13.64
N ILE A 158 -5.09 -4.70 14.10
CA ILE A 158 -5.41 -3.48 13.35
C ILE A 158 -4.98 -2.26 14.15
N SER A 159 -4.62 -1.20 13.45
CA SER A 159 -4.24 0.07 14.05
C SER A 159 -5.05 1.22 13.49
N ALA A 160 -5.46 2.15 14.35
CA ALA A 160 -6.14 3.38 13.95
C ALA A 160 -5.66 4.52 14.85
N PHE A 161 -5.45 5.70 14.25
CA PHE A 161 -4.97 6.91 14.95
C PHE A 161 -3.73 6.62 15.81
N ASP A 162 -2.76 5.90 15.24
CA ASP A 162 -1.50 5.48 15.87
C ASP A 162 -1.59 4.53 17.06
N HIS A 163 -2.79 4.09 17.44
CA HIS A 163 -2.99 3.02 18.41
C HIS A 163 -3.14 1.67 17.71
N VAL A 164 -2.44 0.63 18.21
CA VAL A 164 -2.80 -0.77 17.94
C VAL A 164 -3.98 -1.10 18.84
N LEU A 165 -5.09 -1.55 18.25
CA LEU A 165 -6.32 -1.80 18.99
C LEU A 165 -6.24 -3.11 19.78
N GLY A 166 -6.99 -3.17 20.88
CA GLY A 166 -7.14 -4.41 21.66
C GLY A 166 -7.93 -5.50 20.93
N SER A 167 -8.78 -5.11 19.98
CA SER A 167 -9.51 -6.03 19.09
C SER A 167 -8.67 -6.43 17.88
N GLU A 168 -8.74 -7.71 17.52
CA GLU A 168 -8.22 -8.23 16.25
C GLU A 168 -9.33 -8.32 15.20
N ILE A 169 -8.95 -8.29 13.93
CA ILE A 169 -9.84 -8.54 12.79
C ILE A 169 -9.53 -9.94 12.26
N PRO A 170 -10.37 -10.95 12.54
CA PRO A 170 -10.10 -12.32 12.12
C PRO A 170 -9.81 -12.42 10.62
N ASP A 171 -8.83 -13.23 10.26
CA ASP A 171 -8.35 -13.46 8.89
C ASP A 171 -7.68 -12.26 8.21
N LYS A 172 -7.57 -11.09 8.86
CA LYS A 172 -6.94 -9.92 8.23
C LYS A 172 -5.55 -10.27 7.74
N GLY A 173 -4.69 -10.87 8.57
CA GLY A 173 -3.34 -11.25 8.17
C GLY A 173 -3.33 -12.20 6.96
N ARG A 174 -4.30 -13.11 6.87
CA ARG A 174 -4.46 -14.04 5.73
C ARG A 174 -4.85 -13.30 4.45
N VAL A 175 -5.85 -12.43 4.52
CA VAL A 175 -6.31 -11.64 3.36
C VAL A 175 -5.21 -10.71 2.86
N LEU A 176 -4.50 -10.02 3.75
CA LEU A 176 -3.41 -9.12 3.37
C LEU A 176 -2.25 -9.87 2.70
N THR A 177 -1.96 -11.08 3.18
CA THR A 177 -0.94 -11.96 2.60
C THR A 177 -1.38 -12.45 1.22
N ALA A 178 -2.61 -12.92 1.07
CA ALA A 178 -3.18 -13.35 -0.22
C ALA A 178 -3.13 -12.22 -1.26
N MET A 179 -3.49 -11.00 -0.86
CA MET A 179 -3.47 -9.83 -1.72
C MET A 179 -2.05 -9.42 -2.12
N SER A 180 -1.10 -9.47 -1.19
CA SER A 180 0.31 -9.21 -1.51
C SER A 180 0.85 -10.23 -2.50
N VAL A 181 0.57 -11.52 -2.30
CA VAL A 181 0.99 -12.59 -3.23
C VAL A 181 0.42 -12.36 -4.63
N PHE A 182 -0.87 -12.07 -4.74
CA PHE A 182 -1.51 -11.74 -6.01
C PHE A 182 -0.74 -10.61 -6.75
N TRP A 183 -0.41 -9.52 -6.05
CA TRP A 183 0.29 -8.39 -6.66
C TRP A 183 1.76 -8.68 -6.99
N PHE A 184 2.47 -9.44 -6.14
CA PHE A 184 3.82 -9.89 -6.44
C PHE A 184 3.87 -10.74 -7.71
N GLU A 185 2.97 -11.72 -7.84
CA GLU A 185 2.87 -12.54 -9.05
C GLU A 185 2.47 -11.69 -10.28
N LYS A 186 1.55 -10.74 -10.10
CA LYS A 186 1.10 -9.83 -11.18
C LYS A 186 2.23 -9.00 -11.77
N PHE A 187 3.20 -8.60 -10.94
CA PHE A 187 4.25 -7.65 -11.30
C PHE A 187 5.66 -8.24 -11.26
N ALA A 188 5.79 -9.57 -11.24
CA ALA A 188 7.08 -10.26 -11.22
C ALA A 188 7.99 -9.88 -12.41
N ASP A 189 7.40 -9.59 -13.57
CA ASP A 189 8.12 -9.14 -14.77
C ASP A 189 8.46 -7.63 -14.75
N LEU A 190 7.84 -6.85 -13.86
CA LEU A 190 8.01 -5.41 -13.77
C LEU A 190 9.10 -5.03 -12.76
N VAL A 191 9.13 -5.71 -11.60
CA VAL A 191 10.12 -5.48 -10.55
C VAL A 191 10.43 -6.77 -9.80
N PRO A 192 11.70 -7.08 -9.51
CA PRO A 192 12.04 -8.21 -8.64
C PRO A 192 11.40 -8.03 -7.26
N HIS A 193 10.94 -9.11 -6.65
CA HIS A 193 10.37 -9.09 -5.30
C HIS A 193 11.00 -10.13 -4.36
N HIS A 194 10.85 -9.91 -3.05
CA HIS A 194 11.50 -10.74 -2.04
C HIS A 194 10.82 -12.09 -1.75
N VAL A 195 9.57 -12.30 -2.19
CA VAL A 195 8.83 -13.53 -1.89
C VAL A 195 9.48 -14.75 -2.55
N VAL A 196 9.74 -15.78 -1.74
CA VAL A 196 10.25 -17.08 -2.18
C VAL A 196 9.12 -18.10 -2.25
N ALA A 197 8.26 -18.13 -1.22
CA ALA A 197 7.11 -19.03 -1.17
C ALA A 197 6.09 -18.57 -0.11
N TRP A 198 4.83 -18.96 -0.31
CA TRP A 198 3.73 -18.82 0.67
C TRP A 198 3.14 -20.16 1.11
N ASP A 199 3.56 -21.26 0.47
CA ASP A 199 3.11 -22.64 0.77
C ASP A 199 4.29 -23.62 0.97
N ASP A 200 5.34 -23.19 1.68
CA ASP A 200 6.55 -23.99 1.91
C ASP A 200 6.49 -24.79 3.24
N PRO A 201 7.01 -26.03 3.34
CA PRO A 201 7.06 -26.80 4.60
C PRO A 201 7.75 -26.11 5.78
N ARG A 202 8.61 -25.11 5.53
CA ARG A 202 9.24 -24.26 6.54
C ARG A 202 8.27 -23.26 7.17
N ILE A 203 7.10 -23.05 6.57
CA ILE A 203 6.05 -22.18 7.13
C ILE A 203 5.24 -23.01 8.15
N PRO A 204 5.27 -22.66 9.45
CA PRO A 204 4.53 -23.36 10.50
C PRO A 204 3.02 -23.38 10.24
N ALA A 205 2.37 -24.47 10.64
CA ALA A 205 0.92 -24.62 10.48
C ALA A 205 0.12 -23.47 11.12
N GLU A 206 0.55 -22.96 12.28
CA GLU A 206 -0.13 -21.89 13.04
C GLU A 206 -0.11 -20.49 12.37
N VAL A 207 0.71 -20.32 11.33
CA VAL A 207 0.78 -19.09 10.53
C VAL A 207 0.56 -19.34 9.03
N ARG A 208 0.09 -20.53 8.65
CA ARG A 208 -0.28 -20.83 7.26
C ARG A 208 -1.29 -19.81 6.74
N GLY A 209 -1.13 -19.41 5.48
CA GLY A 209 -1.97 -18.41 4.83
C GLY A 209 -1.70 -16.96 5.24
N ARG A 210 -0.96 -16.70 6.32
CA ARG A 210 -0.62 -15.35 6.78
C ARG A 210 0.88 -15.12 6.97
N ALA A 211 1.70 -15.99 6.39
CA ALA A 211 3.15 -15.88 6.44
C ALA A 211 3.76 -16.10 5.06
N LEU A 212 4.81 -15.34 4.77
CA LEU A 212 5.62 -15.46 3.57
C LEU A 212 7.03 -15.84 3.95
N LEU A 213 7.59 -16.81 3.24
CA LEU A 213 9.03 -17.03 3.22
C LEU A 213 9.64 -16.04 2.22
N VAL A 214 10.52 -15.17 2.70
CA VAL A 214 11.06 -14.05 1.93
C VAL A 214 12.58 -14.00 2.01
N ARG A 215 13.23 -13.46 0.98
CA ARG A 215 14.65 -13.14 1.02
C ARG A 215 14.91 -11.97 1.96
N LYS A 216 15.99 -12.08 2.73
CA LYS A 216 16.53 -10.97 3.51
C LYS A 216 17.13 -9.95 2.55
N LEU A 217 16.78 -8.69 2.74
CA LEU A 217 17.29 -7.56 1.96
C LEU A 217 17.96 -6.55 2.89
N ASP A 218 18.90 -5.78 2.34
CA ASP A 218 19.35 -4.54 2.95
C ASP A 218 18.31 -3.45 2.65
N MET A 219 17.41 -3.19 3.61
CA MET A 219 16.24 -2.34 3.41
C MET A 219 16.62 -0.86 3.32
N VAL A 220 16.19 -0.20 2.25
CA VAL A 220 16.37 1.25 2.09
C VAL A 220 15.38 1.96 3.02
N GLN A 221 15.86 2.88 3.86
CA GLN A 221 15.07 3.54 4.90
C GLN A 221 14.19 4.69 4.35
N VAL A 222 13.42 4.41 3.30
CA VAL A 222 12.54 5.36 2.62
C VAL A 222 11.20 4.73 2.36
N GLU A 223 10.13 5.36 2.86
CA GLU A 223 8.77 5.00 2.51
C GLU A 223 8.45 5.56 1.12
N CYS A 224 8.37 4.67 0.14
CA CYS A 224 8.22 5.04 -1.27
C CYS A 224 6.74 5.17 -1.62
N VAL A 225 6.17 6.34 -1.37
CA VAL A 225 4.73 6.59 -1.60
C VAL A 225 4.49 7.14 -3.01
N ALA A 226 3.54 6.53 -3.72
CA ALA A 226 2.98 7.05 -4.96
C ALA A 226 1.56 7.56 -4.73
N ARG A 227 1.22 8.70 -5.34
CA ARG A 227 -0.14 9.27 -5.31
C ARG A 227 -0.64 9.54 -6.71
N GLY A 228 -1.84 9.08 -7.03
CA GLY A 228 -2.57 9.48 -8.24
C GLY A 228 -3.82 10.29 -7.92
N TYR A 229 -4.18 10.41 -6.65
CA TYR A 229 -5.27 11.24 -6.16
C TYR A 229 -4.82 12.03 -4.95
N LEU A 230 -5.33 13.24 -4.80
CA LEU A 230 -4.95 14.15 -3.73
C LEU A 230 -5.86 13.97 -2.50
N THR A 231 -5.33 13.36 -1.45
CA THR A 231 -6.05 13.11 -0.18
C THR A 231 -5.07 13.02 0.99
N GLY A 232 -5.55 12.83 2.21
CA GLY A 232 -4.72 12.58 3.40
C GLY A 232 -3.72 13.70 3.68
N SER A 233 -2.46 13.37 3.96
CA SER A 233 -1.41 14.37 4.19
C SER A 233 -1.12 15.23 2.94
N GLY A 234 -1.29 14.66 1.74
CA GLY A 234 -1.02 15.37 0.48
C GLY A 234 -1.92 16.58 0.25
N ILE A 235 -3.23 16.46 0.48
CA ILE A 235 -4.16 17.61 0.33
C ILE A 235 -3.93 18.68 1.41
N VAL A 236 -3.48 18.28 2.60
CA VAL A 236 -3.14 19.22 3.69
C VAL A 236 -1.94 20.06 3.29
N GLU A 237 -0.88 19.43 2.79
CA GLU A 237 0.32 20.11 2.31
C GLU A 237 0.01 21.01 1.10
N TYR A 238 -0.71 20.48 0.11
CA TYR A 238 -1.09 21.24 -1.09
C TYR A 238 -1.89 22.51 -0.76
N ARG A 239 -2.81 22.46 0.22
CA ARG A 239 -3.56 23.66 0.65
C ARG A 239 -2.66 24.72 1.28
N ALA A 240 -1.56 24.31 1.91
CA ALA A 240 -0.61 25.22 2.54
C ALA A 240 0.37 25.84 1.54
N THR A 241 0.87 25.06 0.57
CA THR A 241 2.01 25.45 -0.27
C THR A 241 1.76 25.40 -1.78
N GLY A 242 0.68 24.77 -2.23
CA GLY A 242 0.46 24.45 -3.64
C GLY A 242 1.31 23.29 -4.17
N SER A 243 2.01 22.57 -3.30
CA SER A 243 2.87 21.44 -3.64
C SER A 243 2.68 20.25 -2.69
N VAL A 244 3.20 19.09 -3.06
CA VAL A 244 3.29 17.90 -2.18
C VAL A 244 4.70 17.33 -2.29
N CYS A 245 5.41 17.22 -1.17
CA CYS A 245 6.80 16.76 -1.11
C CYS A 245 7.72 17.54 -2.09
N GLY A 246 7.49 18.85 -2.20
CA GLY A 246 8.20 19.73 -3.14
C GLY A 246 7.73 19.68 -4.60
N VAL A 247 6.81 18.77 -4.96
CA VAL A 247 6.25 18.69 -6.33
C VAL A 247 5.13 19.71 -6.49
N PRO A 248 5.29 20.77 -7.31
CA PRO A 248 4.25 21.77 -7.52
C PRO A 248 3.07 21.16 -8.28
N LEU A 249 1.85 21.46 -7.84
CA LEU A 249 0.62 20.99 -8.46
C LEU A 249 -0.22 22.15 -9.04
N PRO A 250 -1.05 21.90 -10.06
CA PRO A 250 -1.95 22.91 -10.61
C PRO A 250 -2.88 23.50 -9.54
N ALA A 251 -3.30 24.75 -9.70
CA ALA A 251 -4.29 25.38 -8.82
C ALA A 251 -5.69 24.73 -8.96
N GLY A 252 -6.50 24.85 -7.91
CA GLY A 252 -7.91 24.42 -7.93
C GLY A 252 -8.16 22.94 -7.64
N LEU A 253 -7.14 22.19 -7.21
CA LEU A 253 -7.35 20.82 -6.74
C LEU A 253 -8.05 20.82 -5.38
N VAL A 254 -8.92 19.83 -5.19
CA VAL A 254 -9.74 19.64 -3.99
C VAL A 254 -9.54 18.24 -3.43
N GLU A 255 -10.24 17.90 -2.35
CA GLU A 255 -10.22 16.55 -1.79
C GLU A 255 -10.52 15.51 -2.87
N ALA A 256 -9.75 14.42 -2.89
CA ALA A 256 -9.88 13.33 -3.84
C ALA A 256 -9.74 13.72 -5.33
N SER A 257 -9.16 14.88 -5.67
CA SER A 257 -8.87 15.21 -7.07
C SER A 257 -7.89 14.21 -7.69
N GLU A 258 -8.21 13.71 -8.89
CA GLU A 258 -7.31 12.90 -9.72
C GLU A 258 -6.15 13.77 -10.24
N LEU A 259 -4.93 13.28 -10.11
CA LEU A 259 -3.73 13.95 -10.62
C LEU A 259 -3.50 13.58 -12.09
N ALA A 260 -2.99 14.51 -12.88
CA ALA A 260 -2.72 14.29 -14.31
C ALA A 260 -1.71 13.17 -14.56
N SER A 261 -0.71 13.06 -13.70
CA SER A 261 0.22 11.94 -13.63
C SER A 261 0.46 11.58 -12.16
N PRO A 262 0.71 10.30 -11.84
CA PRO A 262 1.13 9.93 -10.50
C PRO A 262 2.41 10.64 -10.07
N ILE A 263 2.51 10.99 -8.79
CA ILE A 263 3.68 11.66 -8.21
C ILE A 263 4.30 10.79 -7.12
N PHE A 264 5.63 10.91 -6.98
CA PHE A 264 6.41 10.26 -5.93
C PHE A 264 6.54 11.22 -4.76
N THR A 265 6.06 10.81 -3.58
CA THR A 265 5.97 11.66 -2.38
C THR A 265 6.58 10.91 -1.20
N PRO A 266 7.91 10.76 -1.17
CA PRO A 266 8.56 9.89 -0.20
C PRO A 266 8.38 10.40 1.23
N ALA A 267 8.48 9.50 2.19
CA ALA A 267 8.62 9.85 3.60
C ALA A 267 9.84 9.14 4.20
N THR A 268 10.51 9.79 5.14
CA THR A 268 11.56 9.14 5.94
C THR A 268 10.93 8.39 7.10
N LYS A 269 11.52 7.24 7.44
CA LYS A 269 11.05 6.43 8.56
C LYS A 269 11.56 7.04 9.86
N ALA A 270 10.65 7.58 10.66
CA ALA A 270 11.03 8.17 11.94
C ALA A 270 11.37 7.09 12.98
N ALA A 271 12.02 7.48 14.08
CA ALA A 271 12.30 6.56 15.18
C ALA A 271 10.98 6.05 15.81
N LEU A 272 11.04 4.90 16.51
CA LEU A 272 9.85 4.31 17.15
C LEU A 272 9.18 5.33 18.09
N GLY A 273 7.99 5.81 17.73
CA GLY A 273 7.21 6.79 18.49
C GLY A 273 7.01 8.14 17.81
N GLU A 274 7.71 8.40 16.70
CA GLU A 274 7.54 9.59 15.87
C GLU A 274 6.74 9.25 14.59
N HIS A 275 6.14 10.27 13.96
CA HIS A 275 5.41 10.11 12.71
C HIS A 275 6.37 10.21 11.53
N ASP A 276 6.15 9.40 10.50
CA ASP A 276 6.89 9.49 9.25
C ASP A 276 6.75 10.90 8.65
N GLU A 277 7.86 11.48 8.22
CA GLU A 277 7.92 12.85 7.70
C GLU A 277 7.94 12.83 6.18
N ASN A 278 6.99 13.53 5.55
CA ASN A 278 7.01 13.77 4.11
C ASN A 278 8.28 14.57 3.74
N VAL A 279 9.11 14.02 2.86
CA VAL A 279 10.35 14.66 2.41
C VAL A 279 10.36 14.84 0.90
N SER A 280 11.21 15.74 0.38
CA SER A 280 11.35 15.92 -1.06
C SER A 280 12.20 14.81 -1.69
N PHE A 281 12.11 14.68 -3.02
CA PHE A 281 13.00 13.78 -3.78
C PHE A 281 14.48 14.13 -3.57
N GLU A 282 14.81 15.43 -3.51
CA GLU A 282 16.18 15.92 -3.30
C GLU A 282 16.71 15.52 -1.93
N HIS A 283 15.85 15.51 -0.90
CA HIS A 283 16.22 15.02 0.42
C HIS A 283 16.61 13.53 0.37
N VAL A 284 15.74 12.69 -0.21
CA VAL A 284 16.02 11.26 -0.39
C VAL A 284 17.31 11.04 -1.20
N ALA A 285 17.50 11.79 -2.29
CA ALA A 285 18.72 11.72 -3.10
C ALA A 285 19.99 12.10 -2.32
N GLY A 286 19.88 12.99 -1.34
CA GLY A 286 20.96 13.34 -0.42
C GLY A 286 21.31 12.21 0.56
N GLU A 287 20.32 11.44 1.00
CA GLU A 287 20.52 10.34 1.96
C GLU A 287 21.01 9.05 1.31
N VAL A 288 20.36 8.62 0.21
CA VAL A 288 20.63 7.32 -0.42
C VAL A 288 21.45 7.41 -1.72
N GLY A 289 21.76 8.62 -2.15
CA GLY A 289 22.42 8.90 -3.43
C GLY A 289 21.45 9.04 -4.59
N ALA A 290 21.78 9.93 -5.54
CA ALA A 290 20.90 10.31 -6.65
C ALA A 290 20.48 9.14 -7.56
N GLU A 291 21.38 8.18 -7.82
CA GLU A 291 21.09 7.02 -8.67
C GLU A 291 20.03 6.11 -8.03
N LEU A 292 20.23 5.74 -6.76
CA LEU A 292 19.31 4.89 -6.03
C LEU A 292 17.95 5.59 -5.81
N ALA A 293 17.96 6.88 -5.47
CA ALA A 293 16.73 7.67 -5.37
C ALA A 293 15.94 7.69 -6.69
N GLY A 294 16.63 7.85 -7.83
CA GLY A 294 16.02 7.73 -9.15
C GLY A 294 15.37 6.36 -9.38
N ARG A 295 16.08 5.27 -9.07
CA ARG A 295 15.56 3.90 -9.18
C ARG A 295 14.33 3.67 -8.29
N LEU A 296 14.33 4.17 -7.06
CA LEU A 296 13.19 4.09 -6.13
C LEU A 296 11.97 4.80 -6.72
N ARG A 297 12.13 6.05 -7.17
CA ARG A 297 11.05 6.83 -7.79
C ARG A 297 10.48 6.11 -8.99
N ASP A 298 11.35 5.69 -9.91
CA ASP A 298 10.94 5.11 -11.18
C ASP A 298 10.22 3.76 -10.98
N ALA A 299 10.75 2.88 -10.11
CA ALA A 299 10.10 1.62 -9.75
C ALA A 299 8.75 1.84 -9.06
N THR A 300 8.68 2.79 -8.12
CA THR A 300 7.46 3.15 -7.39
C THR A 300 6.36 3.60 -8.34
N LEU A 301 6.67 4.54 -9.24
CA LEU A 301 5.70 5.07 -10.19
C LEU A 301 5.29 4.03 -11.24
N ALA A 302 6.21 3.16 -11.67
CA ALA A 302 5.91 2.09 -12.61
C ALA A 302 4.92 1.07 -12.01
N VAL A 303 5.22 0.54 -10.83
CA VAL A 303 4.35 -0.44 -10.13
C VAL A 303 3.01 0.19 -9.80
N TYR A 304 3.01 1.42 -9.25
CA TYR A 304 1.77 2.13 -8.93
C TYR A 304 0.89 2.35 -10.16
N SER A 305 1.47 2.81 -11.28
CA SER A 305 0.70 3.11 -12.49
C SER A 305 0.02 1.85 -13.05
N ALA A 306 0.76 0.75 -13.11
CA ALA A 306 0.21 -0.54 -13.53
C ALA A 306 -0.89 -1.05 -12.58
N ALA A 307 -0.68 -0.95 -11.27
CA ALA A 307 -1.65 -1.34 -10.25
C ALA A 307 -2.93 -0.48 -10.30
N ARG A 308 -2.77 0.83 -10.48
CA ARG A 308 -3.86 1.79 -10.59
C ARG A 308 -4.75 1.48 -11.79
N GLU A 309 -4.15 1.24 -12.94
CA GLU A 309 -4.90 0.87 -14.16
C GLU A 309 -5.63 -0.46 -13.97
N PHE A 310 -4.93 -1.47 -13.45
CA PHE A 310 -5.52 -2.77 -13.19
C PHE A 310 -6.68 -2.70 -12.19
N ALA A 311 -6.49 -2.03 -11.05
CA ALA A 311 -7.55 -1.85 -10.05
C ALA A 311 -8.77 -1.12 -10.65
N ARG A 312 -8.54 -0.08 -11.47
CA ARG A 312 -9.63 0.66 -12.13
C ARG A 312 -10.44 -0.23 -13.06
N SER A 313 -9.79 -1.16 -13.76
CA SER A 313 -10.47 -2.17 -14.58
C SER A 313 -11.36 -3.14 -13.77
N ARG A 314 -11.12 -3.24 -12.46
CA ARG A 314 -11.92 -4.01 -11.48
C ARG A 314 -12.95 -3.17 -10.73
N GLY A 315 -13.15 -1.92 -11.15
CA GLY A 315 -14.08 -0.99 -10.51
C GLY A 315 -13.60 -0.45 -9.17
N VAL A 316 -12.27 -0.42 -8.94
CA VAL A 316 -11.66 0.12 -7.73
C VAL A 316 -10.62 1.18 -8.09
N ILE A 317 -10.69 2.34 -7.45
CA ILE A 317 -9.66 3.39 -7.55
C ILE A 317 -8.58 3.09 -6.52
N LEU A 318 -7.33 3.00 -6.98
CA LEU A 318 -6.16 3.07 -6.11
C LEU A 318 -5.74 4.54 -6.01
N ALA A 319 -5.95 5.16 -4.85
CA ALA A 319 -5.73 6.59 -4.65
C ALA A 319 -4.24 6.93 -4.41
N ASP A 320 -3.63 6.16 -3.52
CA ASP A 320 -2.21 6.18 -3.20
C ASP A 320 -1.78 4.83 -2.60
N THR A 321 -0.47 4.61 -2.56
CA THR A 321 0.13 3.44 -1.92
C THR A 321 1.54 3.73 -1.43
N LYS A 322 1.98 3.00 -0.40
CA LYS A 322 3.37 2.92 0.04
C LYS A 322 4.01 1.62 -0.44
N PHE A 323 5.25 1.71 -0.90
CA PHE A 323 6.14 0.56 -1.09
C PHE A 323 7.37 0.68 -0.20
N GLU A 324 8.03 -0.44 0.06
CA GLU A 324 9.38 -0.47 0.60
C GLU A 324 10.26 -1.32 -0.30
N PHE A 325 11.50 -0.87 -0.48
CA PHE A 325 12.48 -1.56 -1.30
C PHE A 325 13.72 -1.86 -0.48
N GLY A 326 14.42 -2.92 -0.86
CA GLY A 326 15.74 -3.23 -0.36
C GLY A 326 16.68 -3.60 -1.49
N LEU A 327 17.97 -3.70 -1.15
CA LEU A 327 18.98 -4.22 -2.04
C LEU A 327 19.25 -5.69 -1.70
N ASP A 328 19.33 -6.53 -2.72
CA ASP A 328 19.86 -7.88 -2.54
C ASP A 328 21.40 -7.87 -2.50
N ALA A 329 22.00 -9.06 -2.31
CA ALA A 329 23.46 -9.21 -2.23
C ALA A 329 24.21 -8.75 -3.50
N SER A 330 23.52 -8.58 -4.64
CA SER A 330 24.10 -8.08 -5.89
C SER A 330 23.94 -6.57 -6.07
N GLY A 331 23.25 -5.88 -5.16
CA GLY A 331 22.88 -4.46 -5.29
C GLY A 331 21.66 -4.22 -6.19
N THR A 332 20.91 -5.28 -6.52
CA THR A 332 19.66 -5.17 -7.28
C THR A 332 18.56 -4.63 -6.38
N LEU A 333 17.75 -3.71 -6.90
CA LEU A 333 16.61 -3.15 -6.16
C LEU A 333 15.46 -4.16 -6.20
N VAL A 334 14.96 -4.54 -5.03
CA VAL A 334 13.95 -5.57 -4.85
C VAL A 334 12.79 -5.00 -4.04
N LEU A 335 11.57 -5.19 -4.53
CA LEU A 335 10.35 -4.86 -3.81
C LEU A 335 10.17 -5.81 -2.61
N GLY A 336 10.07 -5.24 -1.42
CA GLY A 336 9.89 -5.97 -0.17
C GLY A 336 8.54 -5.67 0.48
N ASP A 337 8.48 -5.93 1.77
CA ASP A 337 7.32 -5.64 2.63
C ASP A 337 6.00 -6.31 2.16
N GLU A 338 4.86 -5.73 2.53
CA GLU A 338 3.57 -6.03 1.89
C GLU A 338 3.36 -5.09 0.70
N VAL A 339 2.54 -5.50 -0.25
CA VAL A 339 2.37 -4.75 -1.51
C VAL A 339 0.90 -4.57 -1.81
N LEU A 340 0.50 -3.31 -1.97
CA LEU A 340 -0.81 -2.91 -2.49
C LEU A 340 -1.97 -3.53 -1.70
N THR A 341 -1.85 -3.59 -0.38
CA THR A 341 -2.91 -4.03 0.53
C THR A 341 -3.72 -2.83 1.03
N PRO A 342 -4.92 -3.01 1.63
CA PRO A 342 -5.65 -1.89 2.22
C PRO A 342 -4.97 -1.31 3.48
N ASP A 343 -3.91 -1.95 4.01
CA ASP A 343 -3.09 -1.37 5.08
C ASP A 343 -1.98 -0.44 4.51
N SER A 344 -1.48 -0.74 3.30
CA SER A 344 -0.46 0.07 2.60
C SER A 344 -1.04 1.08 1.62
N SER A 345 -2.33 1.00 1.31
CA SER A 345 -2.95 1.67 0.16
C SER A 345 -4.38 2.12 0.45
N ARG A 346 -4.78 3.25 -0.15
CA ARG A 346 -6.17 3.70 -0.14
C ARG A 346 -6.90 3.21 -1.38
N TYR A 347 -7.88 2.34 -1.17
CA TYR A 347 -8.74 1.82 -2.22
C TYR A 347 -10.15 2.38 -2.09
N TRP A 348 -10.68 2.98 -3.15
CA TRP A 348 -12.05 3.50 -3.19
C TRP A 348 -12.87 2.74 -4.23
N PRO A 349 -14.16 2.46 -3.99
CA PRO A 349 -15.03 2.02 -5.07
C PRO A 349 -15.12 3.11 -6.14
N VAL A 350 -15.11 2.73 -7.41
CA VAL A 350 -15.42 3.67 -8.51
C VAL A 350 -16.86 4.19 -8.36
N ASP A 351 -17.76 3.32 -7.90
CA ASP A 351 -19.15 3.66 -7.64
C ASP A 351 -19.24 4.67 -6.48
N GLY A 352 -19.72 5.87 -6.77
CA GLY A 352 -19.85 6.95 -5.79
C GLY A 352 -18.62 7.84 -5.64
N TYR A 353 -17.57 7.65 -6.45
CA TYR A 353 -16.43 8.56 -6.46
C TYR A 353 -16.82 9.97 -6.91
N GLU A 354 -16.55 10.97 -6.07
CA GLU A 354 -16.86 12.38 -6.34
C GLU A 354 -15.75 13.29 -5.78
N PRO A 355 -14.95 13.97 -6.64
CA PRO A 355 -14.00 14.99 -6.18
C PRO A 355 -14.67 16.07 -5.35
N GLY A 356 -13.96 16.56 -4.33
CA GLY A 356 -14.44 17.53 -3.36
C GLY A 356 -15.02 16.92 -2.08
N ARG A 357 -15.06 15.58 -1.96
CA ARG A 357 -15.52 14.86 -0.77
C ARG A 357 -14.50 13.83 -0.32
N VAL A 358 -14.56 13.48 0.97
CA VAL A 358 -13.85 12.30 1.48
C VAL A 358 -14.53 11.06 0.92
N GLN A 359 -13.72 10.15 0.37
CA GLN A 359 -14.22 8.92 -0.26
C GLN A 359 -14.35 7.79 0.77
N PRO A 360 -15.40 6.96 0.69
CA PRO A 360 -15.41 5.68 1.39
C PRO A 360 -14.21 4.84 0.96
N SER A 361 -13.52 4.24 1.91
CA SER A 361 -12.33 3.42 1.63
C SER A 361 -12.55 1.98 2.06
N PHE A 362 -11.97 1.05 1.30
CA PHE A 362 -11.89 -0.37 1.66
C PHE A 362 -10.90 -0.63 2.80
N ASP A 363 -10.20 0.40 3.27
CA ASP A 363 -9.28 0.34 4.39
C ASP A 363 -9.99 0.40 5.75
N LYS A 364 -9.32 1.00 6.74
CA LYS A 364 -9.72 1.07 8.15
C LYS A 364 -10.84 2.09 8.41
N GLN A 365 -11.60 2.51 7.39
CA GLN A 365 -12.58 3.58 7.52
C GLN A 365 -13.71 3.23 8.50
N PHE A 366 -14.24 2.00 8.50
CA PHE A 366 -15.26 1.56 9.48
C PHE A 366 -14.79 1.66 10.93
N VAL A 367 -13.53 1.26 11.17
CA VAL A 367 -12.89 1.36 12.47
C VAL A 367 -12.73 2.83 12.88
N ARG A 368 -12.28 3.70 11.96
CA ARG A 368 -12.12 5.13 12.22
C ARG A 368 -13.46 5.82 12.51
N ASP A 369 -14.50 5.50 11.74
CA ASP A 369 -15.84 6.06 11.90
C ASP A 369 -16.44 5.64 13.25
N TRP A 370 -16.31 4.37 13.61
CA TRP A 370 -16.79 3.89 14.92
C TRP A 370 -16.03 4.55 16.07
N LEU A 371 -14.70 4.59 16.01
CA LEU A 371 -13.85 5.20 17.05
C LEU A 371 -14.09 6.70 17.23
N THR A 372 -14.56 7.40 16.20
CA THR A 372 -14.87 8.84 16.28
C THR A 372 -16.36 9.11 16.49
N SER A 373 -17.17 8.06 16.61
CA SER A 373 -18.59 8.16 16.92
C SER A 373 -18.82 8.45 18.39
N ALA A 374 -19.98 9.05 18.70
CA ALA A 374 -20.42 9.27 20.08
C ALA A 374 -20.59 7.95 20.87
N GLU A 375 -20.84 6.83 20.19
CA GLU A 375 -21.03 5.52 20.82
C GLU A 375 -19.74 4.96 21.42
N SER A 376 -18.60 5.20 20.77
CA SER A 376 -17.30 4.76 21.30
C SER A 376 -16.94 5.43 22.63
N GLY A 377 -17.45 6.65 22.86
CA GLY A 377 -17.07 7.49 23.99
C GLY A 377 -15.58 7.85 24.04
N TRP A 378 -14.83 7.59 22.96
CA TRP A 378 -13.39 7.79 22.93
C TRP A 378 -13.04 9.19 22.44
N ASP A 379 -12.24 9.90 23.23
CA ASP A 379 -11.64 11.16 22.81
C ASP A 379 -10.25 10.91 22.22
N ARG A 380 -10.15 11.10 20.90
CA ARG A 380 -8.90 10.98 20.13
C ARG A 380 -7.79 11.93 20.62
N ALA A 381 -8.15 13.05 21.25
CA ALA A 381 -7.17 14.00 21.80
C ALA A 381 -6.69 13.61 23.21
N SER A 382 -7.25 12.55 23.80
CA SER A 382 -6.85 12.08 25.13
C SER A 382 -5.74 11.03 25.05
N ASP A 383 -4.99 10.87 26.13
CA ASP A 383 -3.99 9.80 26.29
C ASP A 383 -4.62 8.42 26.56
N THR A 384 -5.95 8.32 26.56
CA THR A 384 -6.65 7.06 26.84
C THR A 384 -6.60 6.16 25.61
N PRO A 385 -6.20 4.88 25.72
CA PRO A 385 -6.25 3.95 24.60
C PRO A 385 -7.69 3.80 24.07
N PRO A 386 -7.86 3.56 22.75
CA PRO A 386 -9.18 3.34 22.18
C PRO A 386 -9.87 2.11 22.80
N PRO A 387 -11.22 2.15 22.96
CA PRO A 387 -11.99 1.02 23.45
C PRO A 387 -11.97 -0.16 22.46
N PRO A 388 -12.29 -1.39 22.92
CA PRO A 388 -12.43 -2.53 22.03
C PRO A 388 -13.56 -2.29 21.02
N LEU A 389 -13.36 -2.78 19.80
CA LEU A 389 -14.35 -2.73 18.73
C LEU A 389 -15.52 -3.71 19.01
N PRO A 390 -16.77 -3.31 18.73
CA PRO A 390 -17.92 -4.20 18.72
C PRO A 390 -17.82 -5.27 17.62
N ASP A 391 -18.48 -6.40 17.83
CA ASP A 391 -18.42 -7.57 16.94
C ASP A 391 -18.90 -7.26 15.51
N ASP A 392 -19.89 -6.39 15.35
CA ASP A 392 -20.41 -5.98 14.04
C ASP A 392 -19.41 -5.11 13.28
N VAL A 393 -18.67 -4.24 13.97
CA VAL A 393 -17.57 -3.46 13.37
C VAL A 393 -16.41 -4.37 12.97
N VAL A 394 -16.08 -5.36 13.80
CA VAL A 394 -15.05 -6.37 13.48
C VAL A 394 -15.46 -7.18 12.25
N ALA A 395 -16.69 -7.69 12.22
CA ALA A 395 -17.22 -8.49 11.11
C ALA A 395 -17.31 -7.68 9.80
N ALA A 396 -17.79 -6.44 9.87
CA ALA A 396 -17.85 -5.54 8.72
C ALA A 396 -16.45 -5.21 8.19
N THR A 397 -15.49 -4.96 9.08
CA THR A 397 -14.09 -4.69 8.70
C THR A 397 -13.47 -5.91 8.00
N ARG A 398 -13.64 -7.12 8.56
CA ARG A 398 -13.20 -8.36 7.91
C ARG A 398 -13.81 -8.51 6.52
N ALA A 399 -15.13 -8.32 6.40
CA ALA A 399 -15.84 -8.44 5.14
C ALA A 399 -15.29 -7.48 4.07
N ARG A 400 -14.89 -6.26 4.46
CA ARG A 400 -14.29 -5.28 3.54
C ARG A 400 -12.92 -5.65 3.05
N TYR A 401 -12.04 -6.17 3.90
CA TYR A 401 -10.75 -6.71 3.46
C TYR A 401 -10.95 -7.84 2.44
N VAL A 402 -11.85 -8.78 2.73
CA VAL A 402 -12.18 -9.88 1.81
C VAL A 402 -12.74 -9.36 0.49
N GLU A 403 -13.72 -8.46 0.54
CA GLU A 403 -14.31 -7.85 -0.66
C GLU A 403 -13.26 -7.15 -1.53
N ALA A 404 -12.33 -6.39 -0.92
CA ALA A 404 -11.25 -5.74 -1.65
C ALA A 404 -10.37 -6.75 -2.37
N TYR A 405 -9.93 -7.81 -1.67
CA TYR A 405 -9.14 -8.88 -2.27
C TYR A 405 -9.89 -9.57 -3.41
N GLU A 406 -11.13 -10.02 -3.19
CA GLU A 406 -11.90 -10.78 -4.19
C GLU A 406 -12.23 -9.92 -5.41
N ARG A 407 -12.60 -8.65 -5.22
CA ARG A 407 -12.90 -7.72 -6.32
C ARG A 407 -11.67 -7.42 -7.17
N ILE A 408 -10.52 -7.16 -6.54
CA ILE A 408 -9.29 -6.80 -7.25
C ILE A 408 -8.67 -8.03 -7.94
N SER A 409 -8.51 -9.12 -7.20
CA SER A 409 -7.86 -10.33 -7.72
C SER A 409 -8.76 -11.10 -8.70
N GLY A 410 -10.09 -11.07 -8.47
CA GLY A 410 -11.04 -11.96 -9.13
C GLY A 410 -10.97 -13.41 -8.62
N LEU A 411 -10.30 -13.66 -7.50
CA LEU A 411 -10.17 -14.96 -6.84
C LEU A 411 -11.08 -15.01 -5.61
N SER A 412 -11.46 -16.21 -5.14
CA SER A 412 -12.20 -16.33 -3.88
C SER A 412 -11.24 -16.47 -2.70
N PHE A 413 -11.50 -15.73 -1.62
CA PHE A 413 -10.72 -15.86 -0.39
C PHE A 413 -10.93 -17.22 0.30
N ALA A 414 -12.07 -17.87 0.05
CA ALA A 414 -12.35 -19.21 0.57
C ALA A 414 -11.35 -20.25 0.06
N ASP A 415 -10.74 -20.02 -1.11
CA ASP A 415 -9.74 -20.91 -1.71
C ASP A 415 -8.32 -20.63 -1.19
N TRP A 416 -8.12 -19.56 -0.42
CA TRP A 416 -6.82 -19.24 0.16
C TRP A 416 -6.48 -20.15 1.34
N ILE A 417 -5.25 -20.63 1.38
CA ILE A 417 -4.78 -21.59 2.38
C ILE A 417 -4.90 -21.07 3.83
N GLY A 418 -4.88 -22.01 4.80
CA GLY A 418 -4.86 -21.70 6.24
C GLY A 418 -6.20 -21.31 6.85
N ALA A 419 -7.32 -21.65 6.20
CA ALA A 419 -8.68 -21.50 6.72
C ALA A 419 -8.98 -22.47 7.87
#